data_AF-A0A3D1BBC4-F1
#
_entry.id   AF-A0A3D1BBC4-F1
#
_cell.length_a   1.000
_cell.length_b   1.000
_cell.length_c   1.000
_cell.angle_alpha   90.00
_cell.angle_beta   90.00
_cell.angle_gamma   90.00
#
_symmetry.space_group_name_H-M   'P 1'
#
loop_
_entity.id
_entity.type
_entity.pdbx_description
1 polymer ?
#
loop_
_entity_poly.entity_id
_entity_poly.type
_entity_poly.pdbx_seq_one_letter_code
_entity_poly.pdbx_strand_id
1 'polypeptide(L)'
;MLDDWPLRCRRQALLADLKALGCAEPPLTPAGMAPSPGWSWGAAYVIEGSRLGGRVLSRRVAEANPSAPLRYLNHGSATPLWPSFLQKLEQQGSACDWSEVLTGANDTFERFLGAARSNRS
;
A
#
# COMPACT_ATOMS: atom_id res chain seq x y z
N MET A 1 -4.23 -15.02 -8.94
CA MET A 1 -3.98 -13.61 -8.52
C MET A 1 -3.17 -13.67 -7.22
N LEU A 2 -2.29 -12.71 -6.92
CA LEU A 2 -1.31 -12.73 -5.80
C LEU A 2 -1.72 -13.56 -4.56
N ASP A 3 -1.34 -14.84 -4.52
CA ASP A 3 -1.74 -15.76 -3.44
C ASP A 3 -1.08 -15.40 -2.09
N ASP A 4 0.00 -14.62 -2.14
CA ASP A 4 0.72 -14.09 -0.98
C ASP A 4 0.17 -12.73 -0.49
N TRP A 5 -0.97 -12.27 -0.99
CA TRP A 5 -1.59 -11.00 -0.56
C TRP A 5 -1.75 -10.86 0.96
N PRO A 6 -2.14 -11.90 1.73
CA PRO A 6 -2.20 -11.80 3.19
C PRO A 6 -0.87 -11.36 3.84
N LEU A 7 0.27 -11.74 3.25
CA LEU A 7 1.61 -11.34 3.72
C LEU A 7 2.00 -9.92 3.28
N ARG A 8 1.31 -9.37 2.28
CA ARG A 8 1.53 -8.03 1.73
C ARG A 8 0.58 -6.99 2.36
N CYS A 9 -0.54 -7.42 2.92
CA CYS A 9 -1.51 -6.52 3.52
C CYS A 9 -0.95 -5.80 4.76
N ARG A 10 -0.90 -4.46 4.74
CA ARG A 10 -0.35 -3.64 5.83
C ARG A 10 -1.39 -3.18 6.86
N ARG A 11 -2.64 -3.62 6.74
CA ARG A 11 -3.76 -3.13 7.57
C ARG A 11 -3.49 -3.30 9.06
N GLN A 12 -3.07 -4.49 9.50
CA GLN A 12 -2.83 -4.75 10.92
C GLN A 12 -1.69 -3.89 11.48
N ALA A 13 -0.61 -3.72 10.71
CA ALA A 13 0.50 -2.84 11.09
C ALA A 13 0.05 -1.37 11.21
N LEU A 14 -0.79 -0.90 10.30
CA LEU A 14 -1.37 0.45 10.35
C LEU A 14 -2.24 0.64 11.61
N LEU A 15 -3.14 -0.30 11.90
CA LEU A 15 -4.02 -0.23 13.08
C LEU A 15 -3.22 -0.25 14.40
N ALA A 16 -2.16 -1.06 14.45
CA ALA A 16 -1.27 -1.11 15.62
C ALA A 16 -0.54 0.22 15.84
N ASP A 17 -0.07 0.88 14.78
CA ASP A 17 0.57 2.20 14.88
C ASP A 17 -0.46 3.29 15.27
N LEU A 18 -1.65 3.29 14.67
CA LEU A 18 -2.73 4.22 15.05
C LEU A 18 -3.09 4.09 16.54
N LYS A 19 -3.23 2.86 17.03
CA LYS A 19 -3.47 2.60 18.46
C LYS A 19 -2.34 3.12 19.33
N ALA A 20 -1.08 2.90 18.95
CA ALA A 20 0.08 3.39 19.69
C ALA A 20 0.19 4.92 19.69
N LEU A 21 -0.31 5.58 18.65
CA LEU A 21 -0.40 7.04 18.55
C LEU A 21 -1.63 7.64 19.28
N GLY A 22 -2.52 6.81 19.82
CA GLY A 22 -3.77 7.26 20.43
C GLY A 22 -4.79 7.79 19.40
N CYS A 23 -4.62 7.46 18.12
CA CYS A 23 -5.55 7.84 17.06
C CYS A 23 -6.73 6.84 16.97
N ALA A 24 -7.91 7.36 16.65
CA ALA A 24 -9.06 6.52 16.31
C ALA A 24 -8.82 5.76 14.99
N GLU A 25 -9.39 4.56 14.86
CA GLU A 25 -9.42 3.86 13.58
C GLU A 25 -10.29 4.64 12.59
N PRO A 26 -9.80 4.97 11.38
CA PRO A 26 -10.60 5.67 10.39
C PRO A 26 -11.75 4.78 9.90
N PRO A 27 -12.92 5.36 9.57
CA PRO A 27 -14.03 4.60 9.04
C PRO A 27 -13.62 3.93 7.72
N LEU A 28 -14.14 2.72 7.49
CA LEU A 28 -13.91 2.02 6.24
C LEU A 28 -14.77 2.61 5.14
N THR A 29 -14.14 2.98 4.04
CA THR A 29 -14.85 3.22 2.79
C THR A 29 -15.29 1.86 2.23
N PRO A 30 -16.60 1.66 1.96
CA PRO A 30 -17.08 0.44 1.34
C PRO A 30 -16.35 0.17 0.03
N ALA A 31 -15.96 -1.08 -0.21
CA ALA A 31 -15.51 -1.49 -1.53
C ALA A 31 -16.72 -1.42 -2.48
N GLY A 32 -16.51 -0.86 -3.68
CA GLY A 32 -17.53 -0.83 -4.73
C GLY A 32 -17.66 -2.20 -5.40
N MET A 33 -17.87 -2.21 -6.72
CA MET A 33 -17.80 -3.43 -7.52
C MET A 33 -16.45 -4.15 -7.35
N ALA A 34 -16.48 -5.47 -7.48
CA ALA A 34 -15.28 -6.28 -7.53
C ALA A 34 -14.37 -5.79 -8.68
N PRO A 35 -13.10 -5.47 -8.41
CA PRO A 35 -12.20 -4.97 -9.44
C PRO A 35 -11.87 -6.06 -10.46
N SER A 36 -11.58 -5.65 -11.70
CA SER A 36 -11.04 -6.57 -12.70
C SER A 36 -9.64 -7.07 -12.27
N PRO A 37 -9.17 -8.20 -12.84
CA PRO A 37 -7.80 -8.66 -12.62
C PRO A 37 -6.74 -7.62 -13.00
N GLY A 38 -6.91 -6.93 -14.14
CA GLY A 38 -5.99 -5.88 -14.58
C GLY A 38 -5.94 -4.71 -13.60
N TRP A 39 -7.11 -4.18 -13.22
CA TRP A 39 -7.20 -3.11 -12.22
C TRP A 39 -6.49 -3.48 -10.92
N SER A 40 -6.68 -4.72 -10.47
CA SER A 40 -6.08 -5.20 -9.23
C SER A 40 -4.55 -5.28 -9.27
N TRP A 41 -3.96 -5.64 -10.42
CA TRP A 41 -2.52 -5.57 -10.63
C TRP A 41 -1.99 -4.14 -10.58
N GLY A 42 -2.71 -3.19 -11.19
CA GLY A 42 -2.40 -1.77 -11.13
C GLY A 42 -2.44 -1.21 -9.70
N ALA A 43 -3.49 -1.53 -8.95
CA ALA A 43 -3.61 -1.12 -7.55
C ALA A 43 -2.51 -1.72 -6.67
N ALA A 44 -2.22 -3.02 -6.86
CA ALA A 44 -1.13 -3.69 -6.16
C ALA A 44 0.23 -3.06 -6.47
N TYR A 45 0.49 -2.63 -7.71
CA TYR A 45 1.72 -1.94 -8.09
C TYR A 45 1.94 -0.68 -7.25
N VAL A 46 0.91 0.15 -7.08
CA VAL A 46 1.01 1.38 -6.28
C VAL A 46 1.21 1.06 -4.79
N ILE A 47 0.47 0.10 -4.25
CA ILE A 47 0.54 -0.30 -2.84
C ILE A 47 1.90 -0.93 -2.49
N GLU A 48 2.44 -1.76 -3.37
CA GLU A 48 3.75 -2.38 -3.18
C GLU A 48 4.88 -1.37 -3.37
N GLY A 49 4.82 -0.54 -4.42
CA GLY A 49 5.81 0.51 -4.71
C GLY A 49 5.89 1.58 -3.62
N SER A 50 4.76 1.89 -2.97
CA SER A 50 4.64 2.77 -1.80
C SER A 50 5.62 2.43 -0.67
N ARG A 51 6.08 1.17 -0.56
CA ARG A 51 7.08 0.75 0.45
C ARG A 51 8.44 1.40 0.25
N LEU A 52 8.84 1.73 -0.98
CA LEU A 52 10.13 2.35 -1.25
C LEU A 52 10.21 3.74 -0.59
N GLY A 53 9.18 4.56 -0.78
CA GLY A 53 9.01 5.83 -0.07
C GLY A 53 8.81 5.63 1.44
N GLY A 54 8.10 4.57 1.85
CA GLY A 54 7.91 4.21 3.25
C GLY A 54 9.22 4.02 4.02
N ARG A 55 10.26 3.42 3.41
CA ARG A 55 11.60 3.29 4.02
C ARG A 55 12.26 4.64 4.27
N VAL A 56 12.15 5.56 3.31
CA VAL A 56 12.69 6.93 3.45
C VAL A 56 11.96 7.68 4.57
N LEU A 57 10.63 7.58 4.63
CA LEU A 57 9.83 8.19 5.69
C LEU A 57 10.14 7.58 7.06
N SER A 58 10.26 6.26 7.15
CA SER A 58 10.59 5.56 8.39
C SER A 58 11.89 6.08 9.00
N ARG A 59 12.94 6.22 8.18
CA ARG A 59 14.24 6.76 8.62
C ARG A 59 14.11 8.18 9.16
N ARG A 60 13.45 9.07 8.42
CA ARG A 60 13.26 10.48 8.84
C ARG A 60 12.46 10.59 10.14
N VAL A 61 11.42 9.78 10.29
CA VAL A 61 10.61 9.77 11.52
C VAL A 61 11.42 9.22 12.69
N ALA A 62 12.21 8.16 12.51
CA ALA A 62 13.07 7.62 13.56
C ALA A 62 14.16 8.61 14.01
N GLU A 63 14.75 9.36 13.06
CA GLU A 63 15.73 10.41 13.34
C GLU A 63 15.12 11.56 14.16
N ALA A 64 13.87 11.96 13.86
CA ALA A 64 13.19 13.03 14.58
C ALA A 64 12.55 12.56 15.90
N ASN A 65 12.08 11.32 15.97
CA ASN A 65 11.43 10.72 17.12
C ASN A 65 11.73 9.21 17.20
N PRO A 66 12.74 8.79 17.97
CA PRO A 66 13.13 7.39 18.12
C PRO A 66 12.06 6.47 18.73
N SER A 67 11.06 7.02 19.44
CA SER A 67 9.98 6.25 20.06
C SER A 67 8.73 6.14 19.19
N ALA A 68 8.73 6.76 18.00
CA ALA A 68 7.59 6.72 17.10
C ALA A 68 7.25 5.27 16.67
N PRO A 69 5.97 4.89 16.64
CA PRO A 69 5.56 3.61 16.09
C PRO A 69 5.72 3.62 14.56
N LEU A 70 6.46 2.65 14.03
CA LEU A 70 6.87 2.57 12.62
C LEU A 70 6.50 1.26 11.94
N ARG A 71 5.58 0.46 12.51
CA ARG A 71 5.25 -0.89 12.01
C ARG A 71 4.73 -0.85 10.58
N TYR A 72 3.89 0.12 10.24
CA TYR A 72 3.34 0.31 8.90
C TYR A 72 4.43 0.69 7.89
N LEU A 73 5.29 1.64 8.26
CA LEU A 73 6.35 2.15 7.37
C LEU A 73 7.48 1.11 7.18
N ASN A 74 7.75 0.30 8.20
CA ASN A 74 8.74 -0.78 8.15
C ASN A 74 8.16 -2.12 7.68
N HIS A 75 6.87 -2.21 7.37
CA HIS A 75 6.25 -3.48 7.04
C HIS A 75 6.92 -4.14 5.82
N GLY A 76 7.44 -5.35 6.02
CA GLY A 76 8.13 -6.11 4.99
C GLY A 76 9.51 -5.56 4.63
N SER A 77 10.15 -4.75 5.49
CA SER A 77 11.52 -4.25 5.28
C SER A 77 12.56 -5.38 5.20
N ALA A 78 12.32 -6.48 5.91
CA ALA A 78 13.18 -7.67 5.93
C ALA A 78 12.91 -8.65 4.76
N THR A 79 11.97 -8.34 3.87
CA THR A 79 11.54 -9.25 2.80
C THR A 79 11.58 -8.52 1.46
N PRO A 80 12.04 -9.15 0.36
CA PRO A 80 12.06 -8.53 -0.96
C PRO A 80 10.65 -8.50 -1.60
N LEU A 81 9.67 -7.91 -0.91
CA LEU A 81 8.27 -7.86 -1.36
C LEU A 81 8.13 -7.11 -2.69
N TRP A 82 8.82 -5.98 -2.86
CA TRP A 82 8.76 -5.21 -4.11
C TRP A 82 9.36 -5.96 -5.31
N PRO A 83 10.62 -6.45 -5.27
CA PRO A 83 11.16 -7.27 -6.35
C PRO A 83 10.33 -8.52 -6.66
N SER A 84 9.86 -9.25 -5.63
CA SER A 84 9.03 -10.44 -5.84
C SER A 84 7.65 -10.11 -6.43
N PHE A 85 7.08 -8.94 -6.11
CA PHE A 85 5.86 -8.47 -6.74
C PHE A 85 6.08 -8.18 -8.23
N LEU A 86 7.15 -7.46 -8.59
CA LEU A 86 7.45 -7.13 -9.98
C LEU A 86 7.59 -8.38 -10.84
N GLN A 87 8.30 -9.40 -10.33
CA GLN A 87 8.41 -10.69 -11.00
C GLN A 87 7.03 -11.32 -11.28
N LYS A 88 6.13 -11.29 -10.29
CA LYS A 88 4.77 -11.83 -10.46
C LYS A 88 3.93 -10.99 -11.43
N LEU A 89 4.07 -9.67 -11.40
CA LEU A 89 3.39 -8.75 -12.32
C LEU A 89 3.84 -9.00 -13.77
N GLU A 90 5.14 -9.16 -14.02
CA GLU A 90 5.66 -9.46 -15.36
C GLU A 90 5.16 -10.82 -15.88
N GLN A 91 5.15 -11.84 -15.00
CA GLN A 91 4.75 -13.20 -15.36
C GLN A 91 3.24 -13.38 -15.56
N GLN A 92 2.42 -12.73 -14.72
CA GLN A 92 0.97 -12.99 -14.66
C GLN A 92 0.13 -11.78 -15.06
N GLY A 93 0.62 -10.57 -14.83
CA GLY A 93 -0.08 -9.33 -15.18
C GLY A 93 -0.03 -9.01 -16.67
N SER A 94 0.95 -9.54 -17.41
CA SER A 94 1.06 -9.40 -18.87
C SER A 94 -0.10 -10.04 -19.64
N ALA A 95 -0.85 -10.94 -19.01
CA ALA A 95 -2.06 -11.54 -19.58
C ALA A 95 -3.32 -10.64 -19.43
N CYS A 96 -3.24 -9.55 -18.66
CA CYS A 96 -4.36 -8.63 -18.45
C CYS A 96 -4.35 -7.51 -19.51
N ASP A 97 -5.51 -6.88 -19.71
CA ASP A 97 -5.59 -5.65 -20.51
C ASP A 97 -4.78 -4.54 -19.82
N TRP A 98 -3.81 -3.97 -20.54
CA TRP A 98 -2.96 -2.90 -20.05
C TRP A 98 -3.75 -1.66 -19.63
N SER A 99 -4.87 -1.36 -20.30
CA SER A 99 -5.73 -0.21 -19.96
C SER A 99 -6.37 -0.37 -18.57
N GLU A 100 -6.73 -1.59 -18.18
CA GLU A 100 -7.26 -1.88 -16.85
C GLU A 100 -6.16 -1.74 -15.78
N VAL A 101 -4.94 -2.24 -16.08
CA VAL A 101 -3.78 -2.10 -15.20
C VAL A 101 -3.47 -0.63 -14.95
N LEU A 102 -3.43 0.18 -16.00
CA LEU A 102 -3.19 1.62 -15.90
C LEU A 102 -4.29 2.32 -15.11
N THR A 103 -5.56 2.01 -15.38
CA THR A 103 -6.71 2.54 -14.63
C THR A 103 -6.58 2.23 -13.14
N GLY A 104 -6.27 0.97 -12.78
CA GLY A 104 -6.10 0.57 -11.38
C GLY A 104 -4.97 1.29 -10.65
N ALA A 105 -3.86 1.54 -11.33
CA ALA A 105 -2.77 2.33 -10.76
C ALA A 105 -3.18 3.79 -10.53
N ASN A 106 -3.78 4.43 -11.53
CA ASN A 106 -4.21 5.82 -11.45
C ASN A 106 -5.26 6.04 -10.37
N ASP A 107 -6.31 5.21 -10.33
CA ASP A 107 -7.35 5.27 -9.29
C ASP A 107 -6.76 5.12 -7.88
N THR A 108 -5.75 4.26 -7.73
CA THR A 108 -5.11 4.04 -6.43
C THR A 108 -4.28 5.26 -6.01
N PHE A 109 -3.56 5.90 -6.93
CA PHE A 109 -2.89 7.18 -6.66
C PHE A 109 -3.89 8.28 -6.29
N GLU A 110 -4.97 8.42 -7.06
CA GLU A 110 -6.04 9.39 -6.79
C GLU A 110 -6.61 9.22 -5.38
N ARG A 111 -6.87 7.97 -4.95
CA ARG A 111 -7.34 7.66 -3.59
C ARG A 111 -6.35 8.10 -2.51
N PHE A 112 -5.05 7.83 -2.69
CA PHE A 112 -4.02 8.31 -1.76
C PHE A 112 -3.96 9.84 -1.69
N LEU A 113 -4.03 10.51 -2.84
CA LEU A 113 -4.01 11.97 -2.91
C LEU A 113 -5.26 12.59 -2.29
N GLY A 114 -6.44 12.00 -2.53
CA GLY A 114 -7.71 12.39 -1.92
C GLY A 114 -7.65 12.32 -0.40
N ALA A 115 -7.25 11.17 0.15
CA ALA A 115 -7.13 10.98 1.59
C ALA A 115 -6.10 11.95 2.23
N ALA A 116 -4.97 12.21 1.57
CA ALA A 116 -3.96 13.14 2.06
C ALA A 116 -4.45 14.59 2.10
N ARG A 117 -5.36 14.99 1.20
CA ARG A 117 -6.00 16.32 1.21
C ARG A 117 -7.01 16.45 2.34
N SER A 118 -7.86 15.44 2.54
CA SER A 118 -8.88 15.44 3.60
C SER A 118 -8.31 15.42 5.02
N ASN A 119 -7.07 14.95 5.22
CA ASN A 119 -6.39 14.97 6.52
C ASN A 119 -5.63 16.27 6.82
N ARG A 120 -5.63 17.24 5.91
CA ARG A 120 -4.99 18.56 6.11
C ARG A 120 -5.97 19.67 6.52
N SER A 121 -7.27 19.39 6.44
CA SER A 121 -8.37 20.27 6.88
C SER A 121 -8.78 19.94 8.31
#